data_AF-A0A453RNE0-F1
#
_entry.id   AF-A0A453RNE0-F1
#
_cell.length_a   1.000
_cell.length_b   1.000
_cell.length_c   1.000
_cell.angle_alpha   90.00
_cell.angle_beta   90.00
_cell.angle_gamma   90.00
#
_symmetry.space_group_name_H-M   'P 1'
#
loop_
_entity.id
_entity.type
_entity.pdbx_description
1 polymer ?
#
loop_
_entity_poly.entity_id
_entity_poly.type
_entity_poly.pdbx_seq_one_letter_code
_entity_poly.pdbx_strand_id
1 'polypeptide(L)'
;FGSSPPSPSKNHKGFRVLERAGRREQPWTPPPSSLILQQEKHKMMMSEMVTKLTNVCWDKCITSTPGSKFSSGETTCLTNCAQRYLDMTVIIAKRFEMQ
;
A
#
# COMPACT_ATOMS: atom_id res chain seq x y z
N PHE A 1 10.88 0.21 6.77
CA PHE A 1 11.30 -0.91 5.91
C PHE A 1 11.75 -0.38 4.55
N GLY A 2 12.84 0.38 4.55
CA GLY A 2 13.49 0.87 3.34
C GLY A 2 14.90 0.31 3.38
N SER A 3 15.14 -0.75 2.63
CA SER A 3 16.50 -1.22 2.42
C SER A 3 17.03 -0.44 1.22
N SER A 4 17.93 0.50 1.47
CA SER A 4 18.71 1.16 0.44
C SER A 4 19.30 0.12 -0.52
N PRO A 5 19.27 0.33 -1.85
CA PRO A 5 19.96 -0.57 -2.76
C PRO A 5 21.48 -0.50 -2.50
N PRO A 6 22.21 -1.64 -2.51
CA PRO A 6 23.66 -1.61 -2.41
C PRO A 6 24.26 -1.03 -3.69
N SER A 7 25.22 -0.12 -3.54
CA SER A 7 26.00 0.45 -4.63
C SER A 7 26.72 -0.65 -5.44
N PRO A 8 26.82 -0.53 -6.77
CA PRO A 8 27.50 -1.54 -7.57
C PRO A 8 29.02 -1.43 -7.40
N SER A 9 29.62 -2.46 -6.81
CA SER A 9 31.07 -2.66 -6.80
C SER A 9 31.52 -3.05 -8.21
N LYS A 10 32.20 -2.13 -8.90
CA LYS A 10 32.78 -2.39 -10.22
C LYS A 10 34.04 -3.23 -10.06
N ASN A 11 33.92 -4.54 -10.20
CA ASN A 11 35.04 -5.40 -10.53
C ASN A 11 34.67 -6.25 -11.75
N HIS A 12 35.10 -5.76 -12.91
CA HIS A 12 35.04 -6.46 -14.19
C HIS A 12 35.90 -7.73 -14.11
N LYS A 13 35.27 -8.90 -14.19
CA LYS A 13 35.82 -10.10 -14.85
C LYS A 13 34.70 -11.14 -15.05
N GLY A 14 34.31 -11.27 -16.32
CA GLY A 14 33.61 -12.39 -16.96
C GLY A 14 32.59 -13.17 -16.14
N PHE A 15 31.31 -12.91 -16.36
CA PHE A 15 30.25 -13.81 -15.91
C PHE A 15 29.61 -14.49 -17.13
N ARG A 16 29.82 -15.80 -17.27
CA ARG A 16 28.95 -16.63 -18.09
C ARG A 16 27.56 -16.56 -17.47
N VAL A 17 26.60 -16.06 -18.22
CA VAL A 17 25.20 -16.03 -17.82
C VAL A 17 24.70 -17.48 -17.74
N LEU A 18 24.57 -18.01 -16.52
CA LEU A 18 23.64 -19.09 -16.24
C LEU A 18 22.23 -18.47 -16.29
N GLU A 19 21.53 -18.67 -17.42
CA GLU A 19 20.13 -18.31 -17.58
C GLU A 19 19.28 -19.15 -16.60
N ARG A 20 18.78 -18.51 -15.54
CA ARG A 20 17.67 -19.05 -14.76
C ARG A 20 16.41 -18.34 -15.22
N ALA A 21 15.60 -19.06 -15.99
CA ALA A 21 14.30 -18.64 -16.50
C ALA A 21 13.44 -18.02 -15.37
N GLY A 22 12.94 -16.80 -15.58
CA GLY A 22 11.95 -16.18 -14.70
C GLY A 22 12.05 -14.67 -14.49
N ARG A 23 13.17 -14.01 -14.85
CA ARG A 23 13.23 -12.54 -14.83
C ARG A 23 12.76 -12.02 -16.19
N ARG A 24 11.53 -11.51 -16.26
CA ARG A 24 11.14 -10.59 -17.33
C ARG A 24 12.21 -9.50 -17.38
N GLU A 25 13.02 -9.45 -18.43
CA GLU A 25 13.84 -8.27 -18.70
C GLU A 25 12.85 -7.14 -18.95
N GLN A 26 12.60 -6.35 -17.92
CA GLN A 26 11.93 -5.08 -18.11
C GLN A 26 12.96 -4.21 -18.83
N PRO A 27 12.66 -3.68 -20.03
CA PRO A 27 13.54 -2.74 -20.68
C PRO A 27 13.91 -1.63 -19.70
N TRP A 28 15.17 -1.17 -19.72
CA TRP A 28 15.63 -0.02 -18.92
C TRP A 28 15.13 1.28 -19.55
N THR A 29 13.84 1.32 -19.89
CA THR A 29 13.16 2.54 -20.32
C THR A 29 12.59 3.19 -19.07
N PRO A 30 13.02 4.42 -18.73
CA PRO A 30 12.39 5.14 -17.64
C PRO A 30 10.90 5.30 -17.96
N PRO A 31 10.01 5.12 -16.98
CA PRO A 31 8.59 5.28 -17.22
C PRO A 31 8.32 6.72 -17.70
N PRO A 32 7.34 6.91 -18.60
CA PRO A 32 6.89 8.25 -18.96
C PRO A 32 6.54 9.04 -17.70
N SER A 33 6.88 10.33 -17.66
CA SER A 33 6.58 11.20 -16.52
C SER A 33 5.08 11.20 -16.17
N SER A 34 4.20 11.10 -17.16
CA SER A 34 2.75 10.96 -16.97
C SER A 34 2.36 9.73 -16.15
N LEU A 35 3.04 8.60 -16.33
CA LEU A 35 2.80 7.37 -15.57
C LEU A 35 3.25 7.52 -14.11
N ILE A 36 4.43 8.12 -13.89
CA ILE A 36 4.92 8.40 -12.53
C ILE A 36 3.91 9.28 -11.79
N LEU A 37 3.43 10.35 -12.43
CA LEU A 37 2.45 11.25 -11.81
C LEU A 37 1.15 10.52 -11.43
N GLN A 38 0.63 9.63 -12.28
CA GLN A 38 -0.55 8.83 -11.97
C GLN A 38 -0.29 7.85 -10.81
N GLN A 39 0.86 7.18 -10.81
CA GLN A 39 1.27 6.27 -9.76
C GLN A 39 1.36 6.98 -8.40
N GLU A 40 2.02 8.15 -8.36
CA GLU A 40 2.17 8.93 -7.12
C GLU A 40 0.83 9.48 -6.63
N LYS A 41 -0.06 9.90 -7.54
CA LYS A 41 -1.45 10.25 -7.19
C LYS A 41 -2.18 9.09 -6.54
N HIS A 42 -2.12 7.90 -7.11
CA HIS A 42 -2.76 6.71 -6.55
C HIS A 42 -2.19 6.35 -5.16
N LYS A 43 -0.87 6.40 -5.00
CA LYS A 43 -0.22 6.18 -3.71
C LYS A 43 -0.66 7.19 -2.65
N MET A 44 -0.72 8.48 -3.02
CA MET A 44 -1.15 9.54 -2.12
C MET A 44 -2.58 9.31 -1.64
N MET A 45 -3.51 9.04 -2.58
CA MET A 45 -4.92 8.77 -2.24
C MET A 45 -5.06 7.53 -1.36
N MET A 46 -4.33 6.45 -1.66
CA MET A 46 -4.33 5.24 -0.85
C MET A 46 -3.74 5.47 0.54
N SER A 47 -2.66 6.24 0.63
CA SER A 47 -2.04 6.61 1.91
C SER A 47 -3.03 7.39 2.78
N GLU A 48 -3.69 8.39 2.22
CA GLU A 48 -4.70 9.19 2.94
C GLU A 48 -5.86 8.32 3.41
N MET A 49 -6.35 7.43 2.54
CA MET A 49 -7.42 6.49 2.85
C MET A 49 -7.04 5.54 4.00
N VAL A 50 -5.83 4.98 3.98
CA VAL A 50 -5.30 4.13 5.06
C VAL A 50 -5.23 4.91 6.37
N THR A 51 -4.73 6.15 6.35
CA THR A 51 -4.66 7.00 7.55
C THR A 51 -6.06 7.27 8.12
N LYS A 52 -7.02 7.64 7.28
CA LYS A 52 -8.41 7.90 7.72
C LYS A 52 -9.07 6.67 8.31
N LEU A 53 -8.97 5.53 7.62
CA LEU A 53 -9.51 4.26 8.08
C LEU A 53 -8.88 3.84 9.41
N THR A 54 -7.56 3.99 9.52
CA THR A 54 -6.81 3.67 10.75
C THR A 54 -7.32 4.50 11.92
N ASN A 55 -7.42 5.82 11.77
CA ASN A 55 -7.89 6.70 12.85
C ASN A 55 -9.34 6.39 13.26
N VAL A 56 -10.25 6.30 12.29
CA VAL A 56 -11.67 6.05 12.57
C VAL A 56 -11.90 4.71 13.24
N CYS A 57 -11.23 3.66 12.78
CA CYS A 57 -11.40 2.33 13.36
C CYS A 57 -10.65 2.18 14.68
N TRP A 58 -9.54 2.89 14.87
CA TRP A 58 -8.86 2.96 16.15
C TRP A 58 -9.79 3.55 17.22
N ASP A 59 -10.34 4.74 16.99
CA ASP A 59 -11.20 5.43 17.95
C ASP A 59 -12.47 4.65 18.30
N LYS A 60 -12.97 3.83 17.36
CA LYS A 60 -14.17 3.01 17.57
C LYS A 60 -13.91 1.69 18.28
N CYS A 61 -12.78 1.05 17.98
CA CYS A 61 -12.55 -0.33 18.39
C CYS A 61 -11.56 -0.46 19.56
N ILE A 62 -10.67 0.50 19.75
CA ILE A 62 -9.61 0.46 20.76
C ILE A 62 -9.97 1.43 21.88
N THR A 63 -10.55 0.90 22.96
CA THR A 63 -11.04 1.68 24.12
C THR A 63 -10.03 1.75 25.27
N SER A 64 -9.03 0.89 25.25
CA SER A 64 -7.93 0.82 26.21
C SER A 64 -6.64 0.51 25.47
N THR A 65 -5.49 0.77 26.08
CA THR A 65 -4.19 0.39 25.51
C THR A 65 -4.18 -1.11 25.20
N PRO A 66 -4.07 -1.51 23.92
CA PRO A 66 -4.07 -2.92 23.55
C PRO A 66 -2.80 -3.60 24.07
N GLY A 67 -2.90 -4.90 24.34
CA GLY A 67 -1.75 -5.72 24.74
C GLY A 67 -0.80 -6.00 23.57
N SER A 68 0.00 -7.07 23.68
CA SER A 68 0.88 -7.51 22.59
C SER A 68 0.13 -8.00 21.34
N LYS A 69 -1.19 -8.22 21.47
CA LYS A 69 -2.10 -8.64 20.40
C LYS A 69 -3.48 -8.01 20.66
N PHE A 70 -4.24 -7.83 19.59
CA PHE A 70 -5.67 -7.53 19.72
C PHE A 70 -6.41 -8.74 20.29
N SER A 71 -7.38 -8.46 21.16
CA SER A 71 -8.38 -9.43 21.58
C SER A 71 -9.24 -9.89 20.38
N SER A 72 -9.97 -10.99 20.56
CA SER A 72 -10.92 -11.47 19.55
C SER A 72 -12.01 -10.44 19.24
N GLY A 73 -12.47 -9.71 20.27
CA GLY A 73 -13.44 -8.62 20.13
C GLY A 73 -12.89 -7.45 19.31
N GLU A 74 -11.69 -6.97 19.62
CA GLU A 74 -11.04 -5.89 18.87
C GLU A 74 -10.78 -6.28 17.42
N THR A 75 -10.30 -7.50 17.16
CA THR A 75 -10.05 -8.00 15.80
C THR A 75 -11.35 -8.04 14.98
N THR A 76 -12.43 -8.54 15.58
CA THR A 76 -13.76 -8.57 14.95
C THR A 76 -14.28 -7.16 14.70
N CYS A 77 -14.14 -6.25 15.67
CA CYS A 77 -14.53 -4.85 15.52
C CYS A 77 -13.77 -4.17 14.38
N LEU A 78 -12.45 -4.29 14.33
CA LEU A 78 -11.60 -3.69 13.30
C LEU A 78 -11.97 -4.19 11.89
N THR A 79 -12.24 -5.49 11.75
CA THR A 79 -12.67 -6.09 10.49
C THR A 79 -14.00 -5.51 10.01
N ASN A 80 -14.99 -5.46 10.90
CA ASN A 80 -16.30 -4.88 10.60
C ASN A 80 -16.22 -3.38 10.33
N CYS A 81 -15.44 -2.65 11.11
CA CYS A 81 -15.25 -1.21 10.95
C CYS A 81 -14.65 -0.88 9.58
N ALA A 82 -13.56 -1.55 9.20
CA ALA A 82 -12.91 -1.33 7.92
C ALA A 82 -13.88 -1.61 6.77
N GLN A 83 -14.56 -2.75 6.78
CA GLN A 83 -15.54 -3.10 5.73
C GLN A 83 -16.64 -2.04 5.62
N ARG A 84 -17.24 -1.63 6.73
CA ARG A 84 -18.33 -0.62 6.72
C ARG A 84 -17.86 0.75 6.30
N TYR A 85 -16.65 1.16 6.69
CA TYR A 85 -16.07 2.42 6.26
C TYR A 85 -15.90 2.47 4.73
N LEU A 86 -15.39 1.39 4.14
CA LEU A 86 -15.23 1.26 2.69
C LEU A 86 -16.57 1.27 1.96
N ASP A 87 -17.54 0.47 2.43
CA ASP A 87 -18.89 0.42 1.86
C ASP A 87 -19.52 1.83 1.82
N MET A 88 -19.45 2.55 2.93
CA MET A 88 -20.03 3.90 3.03
C MET A 88 -19.28 4.91 2.17
N THR A 89 -17.95 4.83 2.13
CA THR A 89 -17.13 5.72 1.28
C THR A 89 -17.52 5.59 -0.19
N VAL A 90 -17.73 4.37 -0.68
CA VAL A 90 -18.18 4.11 -2.06
C VAL A 90 -19.60 4.63 -2.31
N ILE A 91 -20.53 4.41 -1.38
CA ILE A 91 -21.91 4.90 -1.52
C ILE A 91 -21.92 6.43 -1.59
N ILE A 92 -21.15 7.10 -0.72
CA ILE A 92 -21.06 8.55 -0.68
C ILE A 92 -20.42 9.09 -1.96
N ALA A 93 -19.30 8.50 -2.42
CA ALA A 93 -18.65 8.90 -3.66
C ALA A 93 -19.61 8.84 -4.85
N LYS A 94 -20.33 7.71 -5.01
CA LYS A 94 -21.34 7.54 -6.07
C LYS A 94 -22.44 8.60 -6.03
N ARG A 95 -22.85 9.06 -4.85
CA ARG A 95 -23.88 10.11 -4.72
C ARG A 95 -23.40 11.48 -5.19
N PHE A 96 -22.11 11.77 -5.04
CA PHE A 96 -21.52 13.02 -5.53
C PHE A 96 -21.17 12.97 -7.02
N GLU A 97 -20.92 11.79 -7.58
CA GLU A 97 -20.75 11.59 -9.04
C GLU A 97 -22.06 11.77 -9.84
N MET A 98 -23.22 11.64 -9.19
CA MET A 98 -24.54 11.83 -9.81
C MET A 98 -25.05 13.30 -9.78
N GLN A 99 -24.23 14.26 -9.36
CA GLN A 99 -24.49 15.71 -9.44
C GLN A 99 -23.65 16.33 -10.54
#